data_AF-A0A652KEB6-F1
#
_entry.id   AF-A0A652KEB6-F1
#
_cell.length_a   1.000
_cell.length_b   1.000
_cell.length_c   1.000
_cell.angle_alpha   90.00
_cell.angle_beta   90.00
_cell.angle_gamma   90.00
#
_symmetry.space_group_name_H-M   'P 1'
#
loop_
_entity.id
_entity.type
_entity.pdbx_description
1 polymer ?
#
loop_
_entity_poly.entity_id
_entity_poly.type
_entity_poly.pdbx_seq_one_letter_code
_entity_poly.pdbx_strand_id
1 'polypeptide(L)'
;PRAETAPDGGLRIGGTGAGALLELRHSTLGETVAVPLPVPVAGQGPSPPSEGRFTAVLAPPPREGDWEVFLDDRPVRVGAALAALLPVHAPGTRFHLDRRHGDRLTVHCAPALDDAERSAYHQRLLRTAHHPAQKRLPLRDAVLYAGDAGGTAAGSLRAVHAELVRRSTDAEHLWVTDGTPGAATRVPATAVPVVAYSSAWYEALARARRIVAAGQ
;
A
#
# COMPACT_ATOMS: atom_id res chain seq x y z
N PRO A 1 -6.38 24.50 0.36
CA PRO A 1 -5.36 23.51 -0.02
C PRO A 1 -5.24 23.32 -1.55
N ARG A 2 -4.06 22.86 -2.02
CA ARG A 2 -3.77 22.46 -3.41
C ARG A 2 -3.17 21.06 -3.41
N ALA A 3 -3.43 20.25 -4.43
CA ALA A 3 -2.86 18.90 -4.57
C ALA A 3 -2.15 18.74 -5.91
N GLU A 4 -0.95 18.16 -5.88
CA GLU A 4 -0.11 17.89 -7.06
C GLU A 4 0.57 16.52 -6.90
N THR A 5 0.84 15.82 -8.01
CA THR A 5 1.56 14.53 -7.97
C THR A 5 3.03 14.73 -7.58
N ALA A 6 3.52 13.94 -6.63
CA ALA A 6 4.94 13.91 -6.25
C ALA A 6 5.72 12.85 -7.06
N PRO A 7 7.04 13.02 -7.27
CA PRO A 7 7.87 12.09 -8.05
C PRO A 7 7.87 10.64 -7.54
N ASP A 8 7.64 10.45 -6.23
CA ASP A 8 7.76 9.16 -5.55
C ASP A 8 6.42 8.39 -5.47
N GLY A 9 5.43 8.76 -6.29
CA GLY A 9 4.09 8.18 -6.27
C GLY A 9 3.19 8.70 -5.12
N GLY A 10 3.65 9.66 -4.33
CA GLY A 10 2.83 10.34 -3.32
C GLY A 10 1.97 11.46 -3.90
N LEU A 11 0.97 11.91 -3.12
CA LEU A 11 0.21 13.12 -3.42
C LEU A 11 0.67 14.26 -2.53
N ARG A 12 1.24 15.31 -3.13
CA ARG A 12 1.64 16.52 -2.41
C ARG A 12 0.40 17.34 -2.14
N ILE A 13 0.14 17.65 -0.87
CA ILE A 13 -0.90 18.59 -0.45
C ILE A 13 -0.24 19.82 0.18
N GLY A 14 -0.73 21.01 -0.18
CA GLY A 14 -0.37 22.27 0.47
C GLY A 14 -1.60 22.89 1.12
N GLY A 15 -1.47 23.46 2.31
CA GLY A 15 -2.57 24.07 3.06
C GLY A 15 -2.13 25.19 3.99
N THR A 16 -3.09 25.78 4.69
CA THR A 16 -2.87 26.76 5.75
C THR A 16 -3.39 26.19 7.06
N GLY A 17 -2.61 26.34 8.13
CA GLY A 17 -2.93 25.85 9.46
C GLY A 17 -1.72 26.01 10.38
N ALA A 18 -1.97 26.49 11.61
CA ALA A 18 -0.96 26.44 12.65
C ALA A 18 -0.89 24.99 13.16
N GLY A 19 0.14 24.26 12.76
CA GLY A 19 0.46 22.98 13.37
C GLY A 19 1.74 22.34 12.83
N ALA A 20 2.28 21.41 13.60
CA ALA A 20 3.59 20.78 13.35
C ALA A 20 3.50 19.28 13.04
N LEU A 21 2.36 18.65 13.32
CA LEU A 21 2.15 17.22 13.13
C LEU A 21 0.94 16.97 12.23
N LEU A 22 1.19 16.36 11.09
CA LEU A 22 0.14 15.88 10.19
C LEU A 22 -0.05 14.38 10.40
N GLU A 23 -1.29 13.92 10.51
CA GLU A 23 -1.63 12.52 10.75
C GLU A 23 -2.73 12.03 9.82
N LEU A 24 -2.70 10.73 9.51
CA LEU A 24 -3.79 9.98 8.91
C LEU A 24 -4.44 9.13 9.99
N ARG A 25 -5.75 9.25 10.17
CA ARG A 25 -6.52 8.44 11.13
C ARG A 25 -7.50 7.54 10.40
N HIS A 26 -7.40 6.24 10.64
CA HIS A 26 -8.29 5.26 10.05
C HIS A 26 -9.69 5.38 10.66
N SER A 27 -10.69 5.60 9.81
CA SER A 27 -12.09 5.85 10.20
C SER A 27 -12.72 4.76 11.08
N THR A 28 -12.43 3.48 10.81
CA THR A 28 -13.00 2.35 11.56
C THR A 28 -12.03 1.66 12.53
N LEU A 29 -10.74 1.53 12.18
CA LEU A 29 -9.77 0.76 12.96
C LEU A 29 -9.08 1.56 14.08
N GLY A 30 -9.25 2.89 14.13
CA GLY A 30 -8.57 3.74 15.11
C GLY A 30 -7.04 3.82 14.95
N GLU A 31 -6.50 3.24 13.87
CA GLU A 31 -5.08 3.30 13.53
C GLU A 31 -4.69 4.73 13.13
N THR A 32 -3.54 5.20 13.61
CA THR A 32 -3.01 6.54 13.28
C THR A 32 -1.60 6.44 12.72
N VAL A 33 -1.34 7.18 11.64
CA VAL A 33 -0.04 7.23 10.96
C VAL A 33 0.41 8.67 10.87
N ALA A 34 1.60 8.96 11.41
CA ALA A 34 2.22 10.28 11.25
C ALA A 34 2.70 10.47 9.80
N VAL A 35 2.41 11.63 9.23
CA VAL A 35 2.91 12.06 7.93
C VAL A 35 4.05 13.04 8.14
N PRO A 36 5.27 12.71 7.66
CA PRO A 36 6.39 13.64 7.76
C PRO A 36 6.09 14.96 7.04
N LEU A 37 6.25 16.08 7.75
CA LEU A 37 6.27 17.40 7.13
C LEU A 37 7.70 17.71 6.68
N PRO A 38 7.93 18.23 5.46
CA PRO A 38 9.22 18.76 5.08
C PRO A 38 9.58 19.91 6.03
N VAL A 39 10.70 19.78 6.73
CA VAL A 39 11.20 20.83 7.61
C VAL A 39 11.56 22.04 6.73
N PRO A 40 11.13 23.27 7.06
CA PRO A 40 11.59 24.45 6.35
C PRO A 40 13.13 24.51 6.40
N VAL A 41 13.78 24.66 5.25
CA VAL A 41 15.23 24.84 5.19
C VAL A 41 15.57 26.12 5.94
N ALA A 42 16.31 26.01 7.05
CA ALA A 42 16.76 27.16 7.82
C ALA A 42 17.69 28.02 6.96
N GLY A 43 17.24 29.20 6.57
CA GLY A 43 17.98 30.11 5.68
C GLY A 43 17.26 31.40 5.30
N GLN A 44 15.97 31.55 5.59
CA GLN A 44 15.27 32.83 5.52
C GLN A 44 14.99 33.28 6.95
N GLY A 45 15.41 34.52 7.28
CA GLY A 45 15.41 35.09 8.63
C GLY A 45 14.05 35.10 9.34
N PRO A 46 13.97 35.63 10.57
CA PRO A 46 12.78 35.49 11.42
C PRO A 46 11.55 36.11 10.74
N SER A 47 10.72 35.26 10.13
CA SER A 47 9.39 35.65 9.69
C SER A 47 8.48 35.66 10.93
N PRO A 48 7.54 36.62 11.04
CA PRO A 48 6.55 36.63 12.10
C PRO A 48 5.75 35.31 12.11
N PRO A 49 5.01 34.97 13.19
CA PRO A 49 4.12 33.82 13.22
C PRO A 49 2.93 34.07 12.30
N SER A 50 3.16 34.03 10.99
CA SER A 50 2.17 34.15 9.95
C SER A 50 1.51 32.79 9.74
N GLU A 51 0.19 32.78 9.59
CA GLU A 51 -0.67 31.64 9.25
C GLU A 51 0.12 30.50 8.59
N GLY A 52 0.50 29.51 9.40
CA GLY A 52 1.45 28.48 9.00
C GLY A 52 1.01 27.83 7.71
N ARG A 53 1.77 27.99 6.63
CA ARG A 53 1.56 27.18 5.44
C ARG A 53 2.27 25.87 5.66
N PHE A 54 1.57 24.76 5.46
CA PHE A 54 2.18 23.45 5.44
C PHE A 54 2.15 22.90 4.02
N THR A 55 3.16 22.09 3.70
CA THR A 55 3.16 21.21 2.54
C THR A 55 3.48 19.82 3.05
N ALA A 56 2.79 18.79 2.57
CA ALA A 56 3.02 17.41 2.95
C ALA A 56 2.94 16.51 1.74
N VAL A 57 3.64 15.38 1.76
CA VAL A 57 3.50 14.34 0.76
C VAL A 57 2.80 13.16 1.41
N LEU A 58 1.62 12.84 0.92
CA LEU A 58 0.84 11.70 1.36
C LEU A 58 1.31 10.46 0.60
N ALA A 59 1.84 9.49 1.34
CA ALA A 59 2.17 8.16 0.83
C ALA A 59 0.93 7.23 0.91
N PRO A 60 0.93 6.10 0.18
CA PRO A 60 -0.12 5.09 0.32
C PRO A 60 -0.30 4.67 1.80
N PRO A 61 -1.52 4.74 2.37
CA PRO A 61 -1.76 4.30 3.74
C PRO A 61 -1.46 2.81 3.93
N PRO A 62 -1.02 2.38 5.12
CA PRO A 62 -0.59 0.99 5.34
C PRO A 62 -1.71 -0.03 5.16
N ARG A 63 -2.98 0.38 5.30
CA ARG A 63 -4.16 -0.48 5.12
C ARG A 63 -5.15 0.14 4.16
N GLU A 64 -5.95 -0.73 3.55
CA GLU A 64 -7.15 -0.32 2.81
C GLU A 64 -8.16 0.37 3.72
N GLY A 65 -9.03 1.18 3.14
CA GLY A 65 -10.06 1.92 3.85
C GLY A 65 -9.90 3.43 3.79
N ASP A 66 -10.69 4.11 4.60
CA ASP A 66 -10.79 5.57 4.61
C ASP A 66 -9.99 6.15 5.77
N TRP A 67 -9.07 7.07 5.44
CA TRP A 67 -8.18 7.73 6.38
C TRP A 67 -8.44 9.24 6.38
N GLU A 68 -8.95 9.77 7.48
CA GLU A 68 -9.13 11.22 7.65
C GLU A 68 -7.79 11.90 7.95
N VAL A 69 -7.56 13.07 7.36
CA VAL A 69 -6.32 13.83 7.55
C VAL A 69 -6.48 14.85 8.68
N PHE A 70 -5.55 14.85 9.63
CA PHE A 70 -5.53 15.76 10.78
C PHE A 70 -4.22 16.56 10.81
N LEU A 71 -4.30 17.83 11.23
CA LEU A 71 -3.17 18.68 11.58
C LEU A 71 -3.33 19.10 13.05
N ASP A 72 -2.42 18.67 13.92
CA ASP A 72 -2.48 18.89 15.37
C ASP A 72 -3.90 18.65 15.94
N ASP A 73 -4.42 17.43 15.78
CA ASP A 73 -5.76 17.00 16.19
C ASP A 73 -6.96 17.68 15.51
N ARG A 74 -6.74 18.56 14.54
CA ARG A 74 -7.81 19.24 13.80
C ARG A 74 -7.98 18.63 12.40
N PRO A 75 -9.21 18.25 11.99
CA PRO A 75 -9.45 17.76 10.64
C PRO A 75 -9.02 18.79 9.59
N VAL A 76 -8.21 18.37 8.62
CA VAL A 76 -7.85 19.18 7.47
C VAL A 76 -9.07 19.31 6.56
N ARG A 77 -9.44 20.55 6.25
CA ARG A 77 -10.62 20.85 5.43
C ARG A 77 -10.26 21.17 3.98
N VAL A 78 -11.09 20.70 3.06
CA VAL A 78 -10.99 20.89 1.63
C VAL A 78 -11.60 22.25 1.27
N GLY A 79 -10.74 23.20 0.91
CA GLY A 79 -11.15 24.47 0.31
C GLY A 79 -11.58 24.32 -1.15
N ALA A 80 -12.30 25.31 -1.68
CA ALA A 80 -12.94 25.28 -3.01
C ALA A 80 -11.99 24.88 -4.16
N ALA A 81 -10.74 25.36 -4.14
CA ALA A 81 -9.76 25.05 -5.17
C ALA A 81 -9.41 23.55 -5.25
N LEU A 82 -9.27 22.87 -4.10
CA LEU A 82 -9.05 21.43 -4.09
C LEU A 82 -10.35 20.68 -4.37
N ALA A 83 -11.49 21.16 -3.83
CA ALA A 83 -12.80 20.53 -4.04
C ALA A 83 -13.16 20.37 -5.52
N ALA A 84 -12.76 21.33 -6.37
CA ALA A 84 -12.97 21.27 -7.82
C ALA A 84 -12.13 20.21 -8.55
N LEU A 85 -11.12 19.65 -7.88
CA LEU A 85 -10.19 18.66 -8.44
C LEU A 85 -10.43 17.24 -7.89
N LEU A 86 -11.32 17.08 -6.90
CA LEU A 86 -11.58 15.77 -6.29
C LEU A 86 -12.47 14.90 -7.20
N PRO A 87 -12.24 13.57 -7.25
CA PRO A 87 -11.16 12.85 -6.59
C PRO A 87 -9.80 13.06 -7.29
N VAL A 88 -8.72 13.19 -6.50
CA VAL A 88 -7.35 13.31 -7.03
C VAL A 88 -6.62 11.99 -6.88
N HIS A 89 -6.27 11.36 -8.00
CA HIS A 89 -5.55 10.09 -8.05
C HIS A 89 -4.05 10.30 -8.25
N ALA A 90 -3.22 9.50 -7.57
CA ALA A 90 -1.80 9.37 -7.92
C ALA A 90 -1.61 8.22 -8.91
N PRO A 91 -1.00 8.45 -10.09
CA PRO A 91 -0.70 7.40 -11.06
C PRO A 91 0.11 6.25 -10.43
N GLY A 92 -0.25 5.01 -10.76
CA GLY A 92 0.45 3.82 -10.25
C GLY A 92 0.20 3.53 -8.77
N THR A 93 -0.70 4.25 -8.11
CA THR A 93 -1.09 3.98 -6.72
C THR A 93 -2.54 3.58 -6.60
N ARG A 94 -2.83 2.82 -5.56
CA ARG A 94 -4.18 2.38 -5.23
C ARG A 94 -4.93 3.36 -4.33
N PHE A 95 -4.38 4.56 -4.09
CA PHE A 95 -5.01 5.53 -3.20
C PHE A 95 -5.33 6.83 -3.94
N HIS A 96 -6.32 7.54 -3.44
CA HIS A 96 -6.72 8.86 -3.95
C HIS A 96 -7.19 9.76 -2.81
N LEU A 97 -7.21 11.07 -3.07
CA LEU A 97 -7.80 12.04 -2.17
C LEU A 97 -9.24 12.30 -2.56
N ASP A 98 -10.09 12.42 -1.56
CA ASP A 98 -11.47 12.87 -1.70
C ASP A 98 -11.88 13.69 -0.46
N ARG A 99 -13.14 14.13 -0.44
CA ARG A 99 -13.78 14.75 0.70
C ARG A 99 -14.86 13.84 1.25
N ARG A 100 -14.88 13.67 2.57
CA ARG A 100 -15.99 13.03 3.28
C ARG A 100 -16.43 13.87 4.46
N HIS A 101 -17.57 13.51 5.04
CA HIS A 101 -18.13 14.20 6.21
C HIS A 101 -18.24 15.73 6.01
N GLY A 102 -18.67 16.14 4.81
CA GLY A 102 -18.76 17.54 4.39
C GLY A 102 -17.49 17.99 3.65
N ASP A 103 -16.59 18.62 4.39
CA ASP A 103 -15.37 19.24 3.84
C ASP A 103 -14.08 18.58 4.36
N ARG A 104 -14.13 17.41 5.01
CA ARG A 104 -12.92 16.80 5.58
C ARG A 104 -12.13 16.06 4.51
N LEU A 105 -10.84 16.37 4.43
CA LEU A 105 -9.91 15.70 3.52
C LEU A 105 -9.73 14.26 3.97
N THR A 106 -9.97 13.33 3.03
CA THR A 106 -9.86 11.89 3.25
C THR A 106 -8.93 11.28 2.22
N VAL A 107 -8.09 10.35 2.66
CA VAL A 107 -7.29 9.47 1.80
C VAL A 107 -8.01 8.14 1.72
N HIS A 108 -8.48 7.80 0.52
CA HIS A 108 -9.09 6.50 0.23
C HIS A 108 -8.01 5.55 -0.26
N CYS A 109 -7.73 4.50 0.49
CA CYS A 109 -6.81 3.44 0.09
C CYS A 109 -7.63 2.24 -0.42
N ALA A 110 -7.55 1.97 -1.72
CA ALA A 110 -8.26 0.86 -2.30
C ALA A 110 -7.69 -0.48 -1.78
N PRO A 111 -8.56 -1.48 -1.64
CA PRO A 111 -8.21 -2.86 -1.34
C PRO A 111 -7.18 -3.46 -2.29
N ALA A 112 -6.39 -4.40 -1.78
CA ALA A 112 -5.35 -5.08 -2.58
C ALA A 112 -5.90 -6.04 -3.63
N LEU A 113 -7.08 -6.59 -3.33
CA LEU A 113 -7.82 -7.50 -4.16
C LEU A 113 -9.00 -6.74 -4.76
N ASP A 114 -9.32 -7.00 -6.02
CA ASP A 114 -10.51 -6.42 -6.63
C ASP A 114 -11.80 -6.95 -5.96
N ASP A 115 -12.93 -6.30 -6.21
CA ASP A 115 -14.22 -6.69 -5.62
C ASP A 115 -14.64 -8.11 -5.99
N ALA A 116 -14.23 -8.59 -7.17
CA ALA A 116 -14.46 -9.97 -7.56
C ALA A 116 -13.63 -10.85 -6.63
N GLU A 117 -12.33 -10.67 -6.52
CA GLU A 117 -11.43 -11.46 -5.68
C GLU A 117 -11.76 -11.41 -4.19
N ARG A 118 -12.38 -10.36 -3.64
CA ARG A 118 -12.74 -10.29 -2.21
C ARG A 118 -14.08 -10.93 -1.85
N SER A 119 -15.02 -10.98 -2.79
CA SER A 119 -16.37 -11.49 -2.50
C SER A 119 -16.35 -12.94 -2.04
N ALA A 120 -17.13 -13.28 -0.99
CA ALA A 120 -17.24 -14.65 -0.49
C ALA A 120 -17.64 -15.66 -1.59
N TYR A 121 -18.51 -15.22 -2.51
CA TYR A 121 -18.93 -16.03 -3.66
C TYR A 121 -17.77 -16.31 -4.62
N HIS A 122 -16.98 -15.29 -4.93
CA HIS A 122 -15.88 -15.44 -5.87
C HIS A 122 -14.65 -16.08 -5.23
N GLN A 123 -14.38 -15.85 -3.94
CA GLN A 123 -13.43 -16.64 -3.17
C GLN A 123 -13.79 -18.12 -3.18
N ARG A 124 -15.09 -18.45 -3.08
CA ARG A 124 -15.56 -19.82 -3.30
C ARG A 124 -15.24 -20.28 -4.73
N LEU A 125 -15.54 -19.49 -5.76
CA LEU A 125 -15.23 -19.83 -7.15
C LEU A 125 -13.72 -20.05 -7.40
N LEU A 126 -12.87 -19.22 -6.80
CA LEU A 126 -11.42 -19.35 -6.86
C LEU A 126 -10.96 -20.68 -6.26
N ARG A 127 -11.51 -21.07 -5.10
CA ARG A 127 -11.20 -22.35 -4.44
C ARG A 127 -11.76 -23.56 -5.18
N THR A 128 -12.99 -23.50 -5.67
CA THR A 128 -13.73 -24.67 -6.15
C THR A 128 -13.66 -24.88 -7.66
N ALA A 129 -13.35 -23.85 -8.45
CA ALA A 129 -13.27 -23.92 -9.90
C ALA A 129 -11.89 -23.50 -10.43
N HIS A 130 -11.42 -22.29 -10.09
CA HIS A 130 -10.18 -21.75 -10.66
C HIS A 130 -8.95 -22.57 -10.25
N HIS A 131 -8.72 -22.75 -8.96
CA HIS A 131 -7.56 -23.49 -8.45
C HIS A 131 -7.52 -24.96 -8.95
N PRO A 132 -8.63 -25.73 -8.94
CA PRO A 132 -8.67 -27.04 -9.57
C PRO A 132 -8.42 -27.04 -11.07
N ALA A 133 -8.80 -25.99 -11.80
CA ALA A 133 -8.49 -25.86 -13.23
C ALA A 133 -7.00 -25.61 -13.44
N GLN A 134 -6.40 -24.71 -12.66
CA GLN A 134 -4.95 -24.42 -12.73
C GLN A 134 -4.09 -25.65 -12.42
N LYS A 135 -4.51 -26.50 -11.48
CA LYS A 135 -3.83 -27.77 -11.16
C LYS A 135 -3.73 -28.76 -12.32
N ARG A 136 -4.58 -28.62 -13.35
CA ARG A 136 -4.55 -29.48 -14.55
C ARG A 136 -3.58 -28.97 -15.61
N LEU A 137 -3.06 -27.76 -15.45
CA LEU A 137 -2.11 -27.16 -16.38
C LEU A 137 -0.67 -27.52 -15.99
N PRO A 138 0.29 -27.45 -16.93
CA PRO A 138 1.69 -27.74 -16.63
C PRO A 138 2.26 -26.85 -15.52
N LEU A 139 3.16 -27.41 -14.71
CA LEU A 139 3.91 -26.65 -13.71
C LEU A 139 4.79 -25.59 -14.39
N ARG A 140 4.85 -24.40 -13.80
CA ARG A 140 5.77 -23.31 -14.13
C ARG A 140 7.07 -23.53 -13.38
N ASP A 141 8.18 -23.16 -13.99
CA ASP A 141 9.46 -23.12 -13.28
C ASP A 141 9.51 -21.90 -12.36
N ALA A 142 8.74 -22.00 -11.27
CA ALA A 142 8.52 -20.94 -10.30
C ALA A 142 8.69 -21.47 -8.88
N VAL A 143 9.15 -20.59 -8.00
CA VAL A 143 9.28 -20.81 -6.55
C VAL A 143 8.34 -19.85 -5.83
N LEU A 144 7.34 -20.39 -5.13
CA LEU A 144 6.43 -19.60 -4.30
C LEU A 144 6.92 -19.57 -2.85
N TYR A 145 7.22 -18.39 -2.32
CA TYR A 145 7.58 -18.17 -0.92
C TYR A 145 6.33 -17.79 -0.14
N ALA A 146 5.81 -18.72 0.67
CA ALA A 146 4.59 -18.57 1.44
C ALA A 146 4.91 -18.43 2.95
N GLY A 147 4.69 -17.25 3.50
CA GLY A 147 4.86 -16.99 4.93
C GLY A 147 4.48 -15.55 5.24
N ASP A 148 4.43 -15.21 6.52
CA ASP A 148 4.28 -13.81 6.88
C ASP A 148 5.48 -12.99 6.38
N ALA A 149 5.23 -11.74 6.04
CA ALA A 149 6.29 -10.80 5.70
C ALA A 149 6.94 -10.17 6.96
N GLY A 150 6.67 -10.69 8.16
CA GLY A 150 6.99 -10.02 9.42
C GLY A 150 7.37 -10.98 10.53
N GLY A 151 8.68 -11.15 10.78
CA GLY A 151 9.18 -11.97 11.88
C GLY A 151 10.46 -12.71 11.53
N THR A 152 10.87 -13.63 12.38
CA THR A 152 12.03 -14.51 12.16
C THR A 152 11.83 -15.42 10.95
N ALA A 153 10.59 -15.86 10.71
CA ALA A 153 10.16 -16.61 9.53
C ALA A 153 10.50 -15.91 8.21
N ALA A 154 10.28 -14.59 8.13
CA ALA A 154 10.63 -13.78 6.97
C ALA A 154 12.15 -13.77 6.71
N GLY A 155 12.98 -13.81 7.75
CA GLY A 155 14.43 -13.93 7.63
C GLY A 155 14.86 -15.24 6.98
N SER A 156 14.28 -16.37 7.40
CA SER A 156 14.57 -17.68 6.82
C SER A 156 14.14 -17.79 5.35
N LEU A 157 12.96 -17.28 5.00
CA LEU A 157 12.52 -17.25 3.60
C LEU A 157 13.45 -16.42 2.72
N ARG A 158 13.94 -15.28 3.22
CA ARG A 158 14.90 -14.43 2.49
C ARG A 158 16.23 -15.15 2.27
N ALA A 159 16.73 -15.86 3.27
CA ALA A 159 17.98 -16.61 3.15
C ALA A 159 17.86 -17.71 2.09
N VAL A 160 16.75 -18.47 2.08
CA VAL A 160 16.48 -19.48 1.05
C VAL A 160 16.35 -18.85 -0.33
N HIS A 161 15.61 -17.74 -0.44
CA HIS A 161 15.48 -17.00 -1.68
C HIS A 161 16.83 -16.53 -2.23
N ALA A 162 17.66 -15.90 -1.39
CA ALA A 162 18.99 -15.43 -1.79
C ALA A 162 19.87 -16.57 -2.31
N GLU A 163 19.81 -17.73 -1.65
CA GLU A 163 20.58 -18.90 -2.07
C GLU A 163 20.04 -19.52 -3.37
N LEU A 164 18.72 -19.55 -3.57
CA LEU A 164 18.12 -20.05 -4.81
C LEU A 164 18.44 -19.13 -5.99
N VAL A 165 18.34 -17.81 -5.82
CA VAL A 165 18.77 -16.83 -6.84
C VAL A 165 20.24 -17.03 -7.20
N ARG A 166 21.10 -17.28 -6.20
CA ARG A 166 22.54 -17.50 -6.42
C ARG A 166 22.85 -18.81 -7.19
N ARG A 167 22.02 -19.86 -7.03
CA ARG A 167 22.26 -21.19 -7.61
C ARG A 167 21.48 -21.49 -8.88
N SER A 168 20.38 -20.78 -9.15
CA SER A 168 19.46 -21.11 -10.23
C SER A 168 18.78 -19.85 -10.77
N THR A 169 19.28 -19.36 -11.91
CA THR A 169 18.89 -18.07 -12.49
C THR A 169 17.58 -18.06 -13.28
N ASP A 170 17.05 -19.23 -13.65
CA ASP A 170 15.95 -19.29 -14.64
C ASP A 170 14.56 -19.45 -14.01
N ALA A 171 14.47 -19.69 -12.69
CA ALA A 171 13.20 -19.86 -12.01
C ALA A 171 12.58 -18.50 -11.66
N GLU A 172 11.26 -18.37 -11.85
CA GLU A 172 10.51 -17.20 -11.40
C GLU A 172 10.33 -17.22 -9.88
N HIS A 173 10.67 -16.12 -9.19
CA HIS A 173 10.54 -16.01 -7.74
C HIS A 173 9.26 -15.25 -7.38
N LEU A 174 8.30 -15.94 -6.77
CA LEU A 174 6.99 -15.38 -6.39
C LEU A 174 6.88 -15.24 -4.87
N TRP A 175 6.62 -14.04 -4.37
CA TRP A 175 6.60 -13.73 -2.94
C TRP A 175 5.20 -13.39 -2.45
N VAL A 176 4.64 -14.20 -1.53
CA VAL A 176 3.31 -13.94 -1.00
C VAL A 176 3.30 -12.70 -0.11
N THR A 177 2.33 -11.82 -0.31
CA THR A 177 2.11 -10.61 0.50
C THR A 177 0.67 -10.56 1.00
N ASP A 178 0.43 -9.81 2.07
CA ASP A 178 -0.92 -9.48 2.54
C ASP A 178 -1.58 -8.38 1.69
N GLY A 179 -0.89 -7.88 0.66
CA GLY A 179 -1.35 -6.80 -0.19
C GLY A 179 -1.30 -5.42 0.46
N THR A 180 -0.73 -5.23 1.65
CA THR A 180 -0.52 -3.90 2.24
C THR A 180 0.58 -3.14 1.48
N PRO A 181 0.56 -1.79 1.40
CA PRO A 181 1.58 -1.05 0.66
C PRO A 181 2.97 -1.20 1.30
N GLY A 182 3.01 -1.37 2.63
CA GLY A 182 4.24 -1.71 3.36
C GLY A 182 4.72 -3.15 3.14
N ALA A 183 3.94 -4.05 2.53
CA ALA A 183 4.44 -5.37 2.14
C ALA A 183 5.32 -5.31 0.89
N ALA A 184 5.06 -4.36 -0.03
CA ALA A 184 5.87 -4.22 -1.25
C ALA A 184 7.35 -3.92 -0.94
N THR A 185 7.63 -3.06 0.04
CA THR A 185 9.00 -2.73 0.48
C THR A 185 9.73 -3.92 1.12
N ARG A 186 8.97 -4.94 1.55
CA ARG A 186 9.51 -6.17 2.12
C ARG A 186 9.74 -7.23 1.04
N VAL A 187 9.33 -7.05 -0.21
CA VAL A 187 9.61 -8.05 -1.26
C VAL A 187 11.04 -7.83 -1.80
N PRO A 188 11.87 -8.89 -1.90
CA PRO A 188 13.16 -8.78 -2.59
C PRO A 188 13.01 -8.27 -4.02
N ALA A 189 13.93 -7.41 -4.49
CA ALA A 189 13.86 -6.82 -5.84
C ALA A 189 13.86 -7.84 -6.99
N THR A 190 14.36 -9.05 -6.75
CA THR A 190 14.38 -10.17 -7.72
C THR A 190 13.14 -11.05 -7.66
N ALA A 191 12.15 -10.71 -6.82
CA ALA A 191 10.93 -11.47 -6.65
C ALA A 191 9.70 -10.62 -7.04
N VAL A 192 8.68 -11.29 -7.56
CA VAL A 192 7.40 -10.69 -7.93
C VAL A 192 6.42 -10.83 -6.77
N PRO A 193 5.81 -9.73 -6.28
CA PRO A 193 4.80 -9.79 -5.22
C PRO A 193 3.53 -10.49 -5.72
N VAL A 194 2.98 -11.38 -4.91
CA VAL A 194 1.69 -12.06 -5.15
C VAL A 194 0.80 -11.87 -3.93
N VAL A 195 -0.34 -11.21 -4.10
CA VAL A 195 -1.28 -10.95 -2.99
C VAL A 195 -1.96 -12.25 -2.58
N ALA A 196 -1.93 -12.59 -1.29
CA ALA A 196 -2.60 -13.77 -0.75
C ALA A 196 -4.09 -13.82 -1.15
N TYR A 197 -4.58 -15.02 -1.48
CA TYR A 197 -5.97 -15.27 -1.90
C TYR A 197 -6.41 -14.62 -3.23
N SER A 198 -5.51 -13.96 -3.96
CA SER A 198 -5.77 -13.54 -5.34
C SER A 198 -5.85 -14.73 -6.31
N SER A 199 -6.39 -14.49 -7.50
CA SER A 199 -6.30 -15.43 -8.62
C SER A 199 -4.85 -15.83 -8.92
N ALA A 200 -3.92 -14.87 -8.95
CA ALA A 200 -2.49 -15.11 -9.14
C ALA A 200 -1.89 -15.98 -8.03
N TRP A 201 -2.34 -15.83 -6.79
CA TRP A 201 -1.93 -16.70 -5.68
C TRP A 201 -2.43 -18.14 -5.86
N TYR A 202 -3.70 -18.33 -6.26
CA TYR A 202 -4.23 -19.66 -6.54
C TYR A 202 -3.54 -20.32 -7.74
N GLU A 203 -3.21 -19.55 -8.78
CA GLU A 203 -2.40 -20.07 -9.90
C GLU A 203 -1.00 -20.47 -9.44
N ALA A 204 -0.30 -19.59 -8.71
CA ALA A 204 1.04 -19.86 -8.20
C ALA A 204 1.04 -21.08 -7.28
N LEU A 205 0.06 -21.21 -6.40
CA LEU A 205 -0.10 -22.36 -5.51
C LEU A 205 -0.34 -23.66 -6.29
N ALA A 206 -1.07 -23.60 -7.40
CA ALA A 206 -1.37 -24.76 -8.23
C ALA A 206 -0.23 -25.16 -9.17
N ARG A 207 0.55 -24.19 -9.65
CA ARG A 207 1.47 -24.37 -10.78
C ARG A 207 2.94 -24.14 -10.45
N ALA A 208 3.30 -23.58 -9.30
CA ALA A 208 4.71 -23.45 -8.92
C ALA A 208 5.34 -24.84 -8.74
N ARG A 209 6.51 -25.05 -9.38
CA ARG A 209 7.28 -26.29 -9.23
C ARG A 209 7.79 -26.49 -7.80
N ARG A 210 7.99 -25.39 -7.06
CA ARG A 210 8.48 -25.42 -5.67
C ARG A 210 7.68 -24.42 -4.82
N ILE A 211 7.35 -24.83 -3.60
CA ILE A 211 6.74 -23.97 -2.58
C ILE A 211 7.64 -24.02 -1.35
N VAL A 212 8.07 -22.85 -0.88
CA VAL A 212 8.85 -22.69 0.35
C VAL A 212 7.93 -22.05 1.37
N ALA A 213 7.58 -22.78 2.43
CA ALA A 213 6.72 -22.29 3.49
C ALA A 213 7.51 -22.13 4.79
N ALA A 214 7.29 -21.03 5.49
CA ALA A 214 7.72 -20.90 6.89
C ALA A 214 6.61 -21.48 7.78
N GLY A 215 6.97 -22.41 8.67
CA GLY A 215 6.04 -22.96 9.65
C GLY A 215 5.54 -21.87 10.61
N GLN A 216 4.31 -22.05 11.09
CA GLN A 216 3.72 -21.25 12.18
C GLN A 216 4.33 -21.66 13.52
#